data_AF-C5LYR1-F1
#
_entry.id   AF-C5LYR1-F1
#
_cell.length_a   1.000
_cell.length_b   1.000
_cell.length_c   1.000
_cell.angle_alpha   90.00
_cell.angle_beta   90.00
_cell.angle_gamma   90.00
#
_symmetry.space_group_name_H-M   'P 1'
#
loop_
_entity.id
_entity.type
_entity.pdbx_description
1 polymer ?
#
loop_
_entity_poly.entity_id
_entity_poly.type
_entity_poly.pdbx_seq_one_letter_code
_entity_poly.pdbx_strand_id
1 'polypeptide(L)'
;MVNPTRGFGAAASAAPPPTDAERKSIEAEIQQLQRNFRVLENDKRNYSEVSQGVIRKQRATIMKLSRENKKMKQELNDTRAFTSSKSEHKLGTERLHRIEEEKDRVDARLRDEAARGKVIDDRIGVLEDKIRSLREELARRGGINAAKETDEAIEKQVKVLDNRLEKNLQKFNEVIAVNTRLRDRIDTLRRERVVFDSIYRKLEIELQEKKKEMANIIEQANAAYEARDQAQAQMTALKQQADREHHEFEKEWKELGRLIENDKKMKDFIRQKERSRIEDSGKSGNSDVLALDNLNDEMGTSILIIDCQIEVYDEAFSKIQSATGITDINELVQNFITAEDQNFSLLNYANQLSEDIKKLEASITDLTREFDSLKVDESPPGKLSTGKRPTTDAVSPEFLSQLERKWNKADRKAESYELRYQQALNTLTGVRAGIQSIFNFLGCDPPPLAVLDDFEDETGSHGLNEAVVSESAMLSYLGVIEKAVNEILRVYAASQVAVVSEETGEADYAIGDKYLMPKAVVAVAPASSSSKPNDAGTSSGRNETIPSYCDQMYVSSIHDDQVAFDHRGLLG
;
A
#
# COMPACT_ATOMS: atom_id res chain seq x y z
N MET A 1 -54.76 -14.70 173.03
CA MET A 1 -54.20 -13.65 173.90
C MET A 1 -55.39 -12.86 174.46
N VAL A 2 -55.97 -13.27 175.60
CA VAL A 2 -55.67 -12.82 176.99
C VAL A 2 -55.99 -11.32 177.21
N ASN A 3 -57.22 -11.03 177.71
CA ASN A 3 -57.71 -10.17 178.83
C ASN A 3 -56.79 -9.07 179.45
N PRO A 4 -57.24 -8.07 180.31
CA PRO A 4 -58.47 -8.04 181.16
C PRO A 4 -59.13 -6.68 181.61
N THR A 5 -60.23 -6.80 182.40
CA THR A 5 -60.66 -6.08 183.68
C THR A 5 -61.31 -4.67 183.70
N ARG A 6 -62.57 -4.48 184.21
CA ARG A 6 -63.14 -4.28 185.61
C ARG A 6 -63.16 -2.78 186.06
N GLY A 7 -64.08 -2.18 186.83
CA GLY A 7 -65.29 -2.57 187.60
C GLY A 7 -65.65 -1.51 188.70
N PHE A 8 -66.76 -1.72 189.43
CA PHE A 8 -67.24 -1.11 190.73
C PHE A 8 -67.94 0.29 190.71
N GLY A 9 -68.95 0.63 191.54
CA GLY A 9 -69.56 0.07 192.77
C GLY A 9 -70.69 0.98 193.33
N ALA A 10 -71.42 0.54 194.37
CA ALA A 10 -72.75 1.01 194.85
C ALA A 10 -72.74 1.82 196.18
N ALA A 11 -73.88 2.46 196.56
CA ALA A 11 -74.45 2.66 197.94
C ALA A 11 -75.59 3.74 197.90
N ALA A 12 -76.86 3.48 198.29
CA ALA A 12 -77.49 3.33 199.62
C ALA A 12 -77.99 4.65 200.27
N SER A 13 -79.27 4.74 200.64
CA SER A 13 -79.82 5.26 201.92
C SER A 13 -81.33 5.58 201.85
N ALA A 14 -82.05 5.36 202.96
CA ALA A 14 -83.50 5.31 203.15
C ALA A 14 -84.04 6.39 204.13
N ALA A 15 -85.39 6.45 204.25
CA ALA A 15 -86.27 7.10 205.26
C ALA A 15 -86.82 8.52 204.95
N PRO A 16 -87.94 9.01 205.54
CA PRO A 16 -89.19 8.41 206.10
C PRO A 16 -90.52 9.17 205.69
N PRO A 17 -91.75 8.72 206.08
CA PRO A 17 -93.07 9.36 205.81
C PRO A 17 -93.60 10.21 207.00
N PRO A 18 -94.48 11.24 206.86
CA PRO A 18 -95.96 11.07 206.79
C PRO A 18 -96.73 12.23 206.05
N THR A 19 -97.93 12.06 205.47
CA THR A 19 -99.25 12.34 206.09
C THR A 19 -100.37 12.29 205.01
N ASP A 20 -101.60 11.99 205.43
CA ASP A 20 -102.76 11.53 204.65
C ASP A 20 -103.47 12.53 203.69
N ALA A 21 -102.79 13.56 203.17
CA ALA A 21 -103.37 14.51 202.21
C ALA A 21 -102.93 14.30 200.75
N GLU A 22 -101.90 13.48 200.49
CA GLU A 22 -101.25 13.35 199.17
C GLU A 22 -101.73 12.15 198.33
N ARG A 23 -102.63 11.31 198.86
CA ARG A 23 -103.08 10.08 198.17
C ARG A 23 -103.87 10.29 196.87
N LYS A 24 -104.41 11.50 196.62
CA LYS A 24 -105.11 11.79 195.35
C LYS A 24 -104.24 12.43 194.26
N SER A 25 -103.02 12.87 194.56
CA SER A 25 -102.10 13.47 193.56
C SER A 25 -101.17 12.43 192.93
N ILE A 26 -100.77 11.42 193.72
CA ILE A 26 -99.80 10.40 193.28
C ILE A 26 -100.42 9.39 192.29
N GLU A 27 -101.73 9.13 192.40
CA GLU A 27 -102.44 8.18 191.52
C GLU A 27 -102.61 8.73 190.08
N ALA A 28 -102.66 10.06 189.92
CA ALA A 28 -102.66 10.72 188.61
C ALA A 28 -101.28 10.68 187.94
N GLU A 29 -100.20 10.77 188.72
CA GLU A 29 -98.82 10.81 188.20
C GLU A 29 -98.35 9.41 187.74
N ILE A 30 -98.81 8.33 188.39
CA ILE A 30 -98.50 6.95 187.97
C ILE A 30 -99.14 6.61 186.60
N GLN A 31 -100.36 7.07 186.32
CA GLN A 31 -101.01 6.83 185.01
C GLN A 31 -100.30 7.55 183.85
N GLN A 32 -99.71 8.72 184.12
CA GLN A 32 -98.98 9.48 183.10
C GLN A 32 -97.62 8.84 182.78
N LEU A 33 -96.91 8.33 183.79
CA LEU A 33 -95.65 7.60 183.60
C LEU A 33 -95.83 6.26 182.87
N GLN A 34 -96.92 5.53 183.11
CA GLN A 34 -97.21 4.29 182.38
C GLN A 34 -97.52 4.52 180.89
N ARG A 35 -98.16 5.64 180.51
CA ARG A 35 -98.33 6.00 179.09
C ARG A 35 -97.00 6.34 178.42
N ASN A 36 -96.14 7.11 179.11
CA ASN A 36 -94.86 7.52 178.54
C ASN A 36 -93.90 6.35 178.31
N PHE A 37 -93.91 5.33 179.19
CA PHE A 37 -93.07 4.15 178.99
C PHE A 37 -93.49 3.34 177.74
N ARG A 38 -94.80 3.25 177.48
CA ARG A 38 -95.34 2.51 176.32
C ARG A 38 -95.00 3.18 174.98
N VAL A 39 -94.93 4.52 174.95
CA VAL A 39 -94.53 5.28 173.75
C VAL A 39 -93.03 5.10 173.47
N LEU A 40 -92.19 5.23 174.49
CA LEU A 40 -90.74 5.08 174.37
C LEU A 40 -90.31 3.66 173.92
N GLU A 41 -91.01 2.63 174.38
CA GLU A 41 -90.73 1.25 173.95
C GLU A 41 -91.10 1.02 172.47
N ASN A 42 -92.17 1.68 171.99
CA ASN A 42 -92.59 1.61 170.59
C ASN A 42 -91.63 2.39 169.68
N ASP A 43 -91.15 3.56 170.10
CA ASP A 43 -90.16 4.33 169.35
C ASP A 43 -88.83 3.58 169.22
N LYS A 44 -88.36 2.93 170.30
CA LYS A 44 -87.14 2.10 170.24
C LYS A 44 -87.25 0.97 169.20
N ARG A 45 -88.42 0.36 169.05
CA ARG A 45 -88.67 -0.70 168.06
C ARG A 45 -88.66 -0.15 166.62
N ASN A 46 -89.31 0.99 166.39
CA ASN A 46 -89.34 1.64 165.07
C ASN A 46 -87.95 2.08 164.59
N TYR A 47 -87.12 2.65 165.47
CA TYR A 47 -85.75 3.04 165.11
C TYR A 47 -84.86 1.84 164.76
N SER A 48 -85.03 0.71 165.45
CA SER A 48 -84.33 -0.55 165.15
C SER A 48 -84.69 -1.10 163.76
N GLU A 49 -85.98 -1.13 163.41
CA GLU A 49 -86.45 -1.64 162.11
C GLU A 49 -86.01 -0.75 160.94
N VAL A 50 -86.07 0.57 161.08
CA VAL A 50 -85.64 1.51 160.03
C VAL A 50 -84.13 1.42 159.80
N SER A 51 -83.32 1.30 160.85
CA SER A 51 -81.85 1.13 160.74
C SER A 51 -81.47 -0.16 160.00
N GLN A 52 -82.09 -1.28 160.35
CA GLN A 52 -81.89 -2.56 159.66
C GLN A 52 -82.32 -2.51 158.19
N GLY A 53 -83.40 -1.77 157.87
CA GLY A 53 -83.86 -1.54 156.50
C GLY A 53 -82.85 -0.80 155.64
N VAL A 54 -82.19 0.23 156.19
CA VAL A 54 -81.13 0.99 155.48
C VAL A 54 -79.91 0.11 155.19
N ILE A 55 -79.49 -0.72 156.15
CA ILE A 55 -78.34 -1.64 155.97
C ILE A 55 -78.59 -2.65 154.84
N ARG A 56 -79.83 -3.19 154.72
CA ARG A 56 -80.17 -4.10 153.61
C ARG A 56 -80.08 -3.41 152.25
N LYS A 57 -80.55 -2.16 152.13
CA LYS A 57 -80.44 -1.37 150.89
C LYS A 57 -78.98 -1.10 150.52
N GLN A 58 -78.14 -0.73 151.50
CA GLN A 58 -76.71 -0.48 151.27
C GLN A 58 -75.95 -1.75 150.83
N ARG A 59 -76.29 -2.93 151.35
CA ARG A 59 -75.68 -4.19 150.89
C ARG A 59 -76.10 -4.56 149.45
N ALA A 60 -77.35 -4.30 149.08
CA ALA A 60 -77.84 -4.55 147.73
C ALA A 60 -77.15 -3.66 146.67
N THR A 61 -76.90 -2.39 146.97
CA THR A 61 -76.16 -1.49 146.08
C THR A 61 -74.69 -1.90 145.91
N ILE A 62 -74.02 -2.35 146.98
CA ILE A 62 -72.64 -2.86 146.89
C ILE A 62 -72.57 -4.10 145.97
N MET A 63 -73.50 -5.04 146.08
CA MET A 63 -73.54 -6.21 145.18
C MET A 63 -73.77 -5.81 143.71
N LYS A 64 -74.62 -4.81 143.45
CA LYS A 64 -74.85 -4.30 142.09
C LYS A 64 -73.56 -3.71 141.50
N LEU A 65 -72.92 -2.81 142.25
CA LEU A 65 -71.67 -2.18 141.82
C LEU A 65 -70.55 -3.21 141.59
N SER A 66 -70.46 -4.25 142.43
CA SER A 66 -69.44 -5.30 142.25
C SER A 66 -69.65 -6.14 140.99
N ARG A 67 -70.91 -6.38 140.57
CA ARG A 67 -71.20 -7.05 139.28
C ARG A 67 -70.86 -6.16 138.09
N GLU A 68 -71.21 -4.88 138.15
CA GLU A 68 -70.88 -3.91 137.09
C GLU A 68 -69.36 -3.78 136.94
N ASN A 69 -68.61 -3.72 138.04
CA ASN A 69 -67.15 -3.69 138.01
C ASN A 69 -66.53 -4.96 137.40
N LYS A 70 -67.11 -6.13 137.69
CA LYS A 70 -66.67 -7.39 137.08
C LYS A 70 -66.95 -7.42 135.57
N LYS A 71 -68.12 -6.89 135.15
CA LYS A 71 -68.48 -6.78 133.72
C LYS A 71 -67.53 -5.84 132.97
N MET A 72 -67.26 -4.65 133.51
CA MET A 72 -66.33 -3.69 132.88
C MET A 72 -64.91 -4.26 132.76
N LYS A 73 -64.42 -5.02 133.76
CA LYS A 73 -63.12 -5.69 133.66
C LYS A 73 -63.08 -6.74 132.54
N GLN A 74 -64.18 -7.44 132.33
CA GLN A 74 -64.29 -8.42 131.25
C GLN A 74 -64.28 -7.73 129.88
N GLU A 75 -65.10 -6.67 129.71
CA GLU A 75 -65.12 -5.85 128.48
C GLU A 75 -63.74 -5.23 128.17
N LEU A 76 -62.99 -4.79 129.19
CA LEU A 76 -61.64 -4.25 128.99
C LEU A 76 -60.61 -5.32 128.58
N ASN A 77 -60.73 -6.54 129.08
CA ASN A 77 -59.86 -7.63 128.66
C ASN A 77 -60.16 -8.08 127.22
N ASP A 78 -61.43 -8.15 126.84
CA ASP A 78 -61.84 -8.52 125.48
C ASP A 78 -61.35 -7.49 124.45
N THR A 79 -61.41 -6.19 124.77
CA THR A 79 -60.85 -5.14 123.91
C THR A 79 -59.32 -5.20 123.81
N ARG A 80 -58.61 -5.53 124.89
CA ARG A 80 -57.14 -5.73 124.84
C ARG A 80 -56.76 -6.94 123.98
N ALA A 81 -57.48 -8.04 124.08
CA ALA A 81 -57.27 -9.21 123.22
C ALA A 81 -57.45 -8.88 121.74
N PHE A 82 -58.46 -8.06 121.41
CA PHE A 82 -58.66 -7.56 120.04
C PHE A 82 -57.51 -6.64 119.59
N THR A 83 -56.94 -5.81 120.46
CA THR A 83 -55.82 -4.91 120.07
C THR A 83 -54.50 -5.63 119.76
N SER A 84 -54.29 -6.88 120.18
CA SER A 84 -53.13 -7.68 119.78
C SER A 84 -53.13 -8.06 118.29
N SER A 85 -54.27 -7.95 117.59
CA SER A 85 -54.36 -8.14 116.13
C SER A 85 -53.65 -7.05 115.30
N LYS A 86 -53.17 -5.97 115.93
CA LYS A 86 -52.37 -4.92 115.25
C LYS A 86 -51.04 -5.42 114.66
N SER A 87 -50.55 -6.60 115.07
CA SER A 87 -49.32 -7.19 114.50
C SER A 87 -49.52 -7.73 113.08
N GLU A 88 -50.72 -8.25 112.75
CA GLU A 88 -51.01 -8.75 111.40
C GLU A 88 -51.20 -7.61 110.39
N HIS A 89 -51.79 -6.49 110.84
CA HIS A 89 -51.89 -5.27 110.03
C HIS A 89 -50.52 -4.68 109.68
N LYS A 90 -49.53 -4.75 110.58
CA LYS A 90 -48.16 -4.28 110.29
C LYS A 90 -47.47 -5.10 109.20
N LEU A 91 -47.60 -6.42 109.24
CA LEU A 91 -47.05 -7.31 108.21
C LEU A 91 -47.75 -7.12 106.85
N GLY A 92 -49.07 -6.88 106.87
CA GLY A 92 -49.85 -6.51 105.68
C GLY A 92 -49.40 -5.18 105.08
N THR A 93 -49.15 -4.16 105.91
CA THR A 93 -48.66 -2.86 105.45
C THR A 93 -47.23 -2.92 104.89
N GLU A 94 -46.35 -3.73 105.47
CA GLU A 94 -44.98 -3.91 104.93
C GLU A 94 -44.99 -4.65 103.57
N ARG A 95 -45.88 -5.64 103.39
CA ARG A 95 -46.06 -6.30 102.10
C ARG A 95 -46.66 -5.34 101.05
N LEU A 96 -47.63 -4.52 101.45
CA LEU A 96 -48.21 -3.50 100.58
C LEU A 96 -47.14 -2.48 100.14
N HIS A 97 -46.30 -2.00 101.06
CA HIS A 97 -45.21 -1.09 100.74
C HIS A 97 -44.19 -1.70 99.78
N ARG A 98 -43.86 -2.99 99.92
CA ARG A 98 -42.99 -3.69 98.96
C ARG A 98 -43.59 -3.78 97.57
N ILE A 99 -44.89 -4.08 97.48
CA ILE A 99 -45.61 -4.13 96.19
C ILE A 99 -45.70 -2.73 95.57
N GLU A 100 -45.91 -1.69 96.37
CA GLU A 100 -45.89 -0.29 95.92
C GLU A 100 -44.51 0.10 95.41
N GLU A 101 -43.43 -0.24 96.11
CA GLU A 101 -42.07 -0.03 95.63
C GLU A 101 -41.77 -0.80 94.33
N GLU A 102 -42.22 -2.05 94.21
CA GLU A 102 -42.06 -2.85 92.99
C GLU A 102 -42.86 -2.27 91.82
N LYS A 103 -44.09 -1.83 92.08
CA LYS A 103 -44.91 -1.11 91.11
C LYS A 103 -44.20 0.17 90.66
N ASP A 104 -43.73 1.00 91.58
CA ASP A 104 -43.04 2.25 91.26
C ASP A 104 -41.76 2.00 90.45
N ARG A 105 -41.03 0.91 90.76
CA ARG A 105 -39.86 0.47 89.98
C ARG A 105 -40.24 0.03 88.57
N VAL A 106 -41.31 -0.75 88.41
CA VAL A 106 -41.79 -1.18 87.10
C VAL A 106 -42.35 0.00 86.30
N ASP A 107 -43.08 0.91 86.94
CA ASP A 107 -43.60 2.13 86.34
C ASP A 107 -42.47 3.08 85.92
N ALA A 108 -41.36 3.14 86.67
CA ALA A 108 -40.16 3.85 86.26
C ALA A 108 -39.52 3.21 85.02
N ARG A 109 -39.35 1.88 85.00
CA ARG A 109 -38.82 1.16 83.83
C ARG A 109 -39.73 1.29 82.61
N LEU A 110 -41.05 1.24 82.79
CA LEU A 110 -42.01 1.42 81.71
C LEU A 110 -41.93 2.83 81.13
N ARG A 111 -41.76 3.85 81.98
CA ARG A 111 -41.51 5.23 81.54
C ARG A 111 -40.21 5.37 80.78
N ASP A 112 -39.13 4.76 81.25
CA ASP A 112 -37.83 4.77 80.56
C ASP A 112 -37.92 4.07 79.20
N GLU A 113 -38.58 2.91 79.13
CA GLU A 113 -38.74 2.16 77.88
C GLU A 113 -39.69 2.87 76.91
N ALA A 114 -40.76 3.52 77.40
CA ALA A 114 -41.62 4.37 76.59
C ALA A 114 -40.88 5.60 76.05
N ALA A 115 -39.99 6.20 76.85
CA ALA A 115 -39.12 7.29 76.40
C ALA A 115 -38.13 6.82 75.33
N ARG A 116 -37.52 5.63 75.49
CA ARG A 116 -36.68 5.02 74.45
C ARG A 116 -37.46 4.70 73.18
N GLY A 117 -38.68 4.17 73.32
CA GLY A 117 -39.59 3.92 72.21
C GLY A 117 -39.83 5.19 71.40
N LYS A 118 -40.17 6.29 72.09
CA LYS A 118 -40.36 7.60 71.44
C LYS A 118 -39.11 8.10 70.71
N VAL A 119 -37.92 7.93 71.28
CA VAL A 119 -36.66 8.31 70.61
C VAL A 119 -36.41 7.48 69.34
N ILE A 120 -36.74 6.19 69.37
CA ILE A 120 -36.63 5.31 68.19
C ILE A 120 -37.66 5.71 67.14
N ASP A 121 -38.91 6.01 67.53
CA ASP A 121 -39.95 6.48 66.63
C ASP A 121 -39.57 7.81 65.96
N ASP A 122 -39.03 8.76 66.73
CA ASP A 122 -38.50 10.02 66.20
C ASP A 122 -37.35 9.76 65.20
N ARG A 123 -36.49 8.77 65.48
CA ARG A 123 -35.39 8.38 64.57
C ARG A 123 -35.90 7.70 63.31
N ILE A 124 -36.94 6.86 63.41
CA ILE A 124 -37.61 6.24 62.27
C ILE A 124 -38.20 7.34 61.39
N GLY A 125 -38.93 8.31 61.98
CA GLY A 125 -39.49 9.45 61.24
C GLY A 125 -38.43 10.23 60.46
N VAL A 126 -37.29 10.56 61.09
CA VAL A 126 -36.17 11.24 60.40
C VAL A 126 -35.61 10.40 59.24
N LEU A 127 -35.50 9.07 59.40
CA LEU A 127 -35.02 8.20 58.33
C LEU A 127 -36.05 8.07 57.20
N GLU A 128 -37.33 8.01 57.52
CA GLU A 128 -38.42 8.00 56.53
C GLU A 128 -38.46 9.29 55.72
N ASP A 129 -38.30 10.45 56.36
CA ASP A 129 -38.20 11.75 55.67
C ASP A 129 -36.94 11.83 54.80
N LYS A 130 -35.82 11.24 55.26
CA LYS A 130 -34.61 11.13 54.45
C LYS A 130 -34.80 10.20 53.24
N ILE A 131 -35.50 9.09 53.39
CA ILE A 131 -35.84 8.18 52.28
C ILE A 131 -36.79 8.88 51.31
N ARG A 132 -37.78 9.63 51.81
CA ARG A 132 -38.74 10.38 51.00
C ARG A 132 -38.04 11.45 50.18
N SER A 133 -37.19 12.28 50.80
CA SER A 133 -36.40 13.30 50.10
C SER A 133 -35.47 12.69 49.04
N LEU A 134 -34.76 11.60 49.34
CA LEU A 134 -33.94 10.91 48.34
C LEU A 134 -34.77 10.34 47.18
N ARG A 135 -35.97 9.80 47.45
CA ARG A 135 -36.88 9.33 46.40
C ARG A 135 -37.43 10.47 45.55
N GLU A 136 -37.76 11.61 46.16
CA GLU A 136 -38.17 12.83 45.46
C GLU A 136 -37.05 13.40 44.59
N GLU A 137 -35.81 13.43 45.10
CA GLU A 137 -34.64 13.83 44.32
C GLU A 137 -34.37 12.87 43.15
N LEU A 138 -34.50 11.57 43.38
CA LEU A 138 -34.37 10.56 42.34
C LEU A 138 -35.48 10.72 41.29
N ALA A 139 -36.72 10.97 41.71
CA ALA A 139 -37.84 11.24 40.82
C ALA A 139 -37.66 12.53 40.02
N ARG A 140 -37.13 13.60 40.64
CA ARG A 140 -36.76 14.85 39.94
C ARG A 140 -35.66 14.63 38.90
N ARG A 141 -34.74 13.70 39.14
CA ARG A 141 -33.70 13.27 38.19
C ARG A 141 -34.20 12.25 37.16
N GLY A 142 -35.51 12.00 37.09
CA GLY A 142 -36.15 11.12 36.10
C GLY A 142 -36.32 9.66 36.54
N GLY A 143 -36.07 9.35 37.81
CA GLY A 143 -36.21 8.01 38.38
C GLY A 143 -34.99 7.11 38.17
N ILE A 144 -35.12 5.84 38.56
CA ILE A 144 -34.02 4.85 38.52
C ILE A 144 -33.55 4.58 37.07
N ASN A 145 -34.45 4.68 36.11
CA ASN A 145 -34.18 4.36 34.71
C ASN A 145 -33.68 5.56 33.89
N ALA A 146 -33.81 6.79 34.38
CA ALA A 146 -33.38 7.97 33.61
C ALA A 146 -31.88 7.95 33.32
N ALA A 147 -31.04 7.54 34.28
CA ALA A 147 -29.60 7.42 34.06
C ALA A 147 -29.27 6.39 32.96
N LYS A 148 -29.98 5.25 32.95
CA LYS A 148 -29.82 4.22 31.91
C LYS A 148 -30.31 4.70 30.56
N GLU A 149 -31.44 5.39 30.51
CA GLU A 149 -31.99 5.94 29.26
C GLU A 149 -31.09 7.04 28.69
N THR A 150 -30.49 7.89 29.55
CA THR A 150 -29.51 8.88 29.11
C THR A 150 -28.24 8.21 28.58
N ASP A 151 -27.76 7.16 29.23
CA ASP A 151 -26.57 6.41 28.77
C ASP A 151 -26.85 5.72 27.42
N GLU A 152 -28.01 5.09 27.26
CA GLU A 152 -28.44 4.49 25.99
C GLU A 152 -28.61 5.53 24.88
N ALA A 153 -29.12 6.73 25.20
CA ALA A 153 -29.24 7.82 24.25
C ALA A 153 -27.87 8.34 23.81
N ILE A 154 -26.93 8.49 24.75
CA ILE A 154 -25.53 8.86 24.47
C ILE A 154 -24.87 7.80 23.60
N GLU A 155 -25.04 6.51 23.93
CA GLU A 155 -24.45 5.41 23.15
C GLU A 155 -24.99 5.38 21.71
N LYS A 156 -26.30 5.61 21.52
CA LYS A 156 -26.89 5.77 20.18
C LYS A 156 -26.28 6.96 19.44
N GLN A 157 -26.08 8.09 20.12
CA GLN A 157 -25.46 9.27 19.52
C GLN A 157 -23.99 9.01 19.12
N VAL A 158 -23.21 8.34 19.98
CA VAL A 158 -21.84 7.90 19.68
C VAL A 158 -21.83 7.04 18.42
N LYS A 159 -22.69 6.02 18.33
CA LYS A 159 -22.81 5.16 17.14
C LYS A 159 -23.15 5.95 15.87
N VAL A 160 -24.01 6.97 15.95
CA VAL A 160 -24.34 7.83 14.79
C VAL A 160 -23.14 8.67 14.37
N LEU A 161 -22.39 9.22 15.33
CA LEU A 161 -21.18 9.99 15.05
C LEU A 161 -20.06 9.12 14.48
N ASP A 162 -19.88 7.91 14.98
CA ASP A 162 -18.92 6.93 14.47
C ASP A 162 -19.25 6.55 13.03
N ASN A 163 -20.51 6.20 12.75
CA ASN A 163 -20.97 5.92 11.38
C ASN A 163 -20.77 7.11 10.43
N ARG A 164 -20.95 8.35 10.93
CA ARG A 164 -20.72 9.56 10.14
C ARG A 164 -19.23 9.78 9.88
N LEU A 165 -18.38 9.51 10.88
CA LEU A 165 -16.94 9.57 10.75
C LEU A 165 -16.44 8.54 9.74
N GLU A 166 -16.90 7.29 9.84
CA GLU A 166 -16.54 6.21 8.92
C GLU A 166 -16.91 6.56 7.48
N LYS A 167 -18.14 7.05 7.24
CA LYS A 167 -18.54 7.53 5.90
C LYS A 167 -17.67 8.67 5.39
N ASN A 168 -17.25 9.59 6.25
CA ASN A 168 -16.35 10.67 5.86
C ASN A 168 -14.94 10.16 5.56
N LEU A 169 -14.43 9.20 6.34
CA LEU A 169 -13.14 8.56 6.10
C LEU A 169 -13.15 7.77 4.79
N GLN A 170 -14.24 7.05 4.50
CA GLN A 170 -14.41 6.38 3.21
C GLN A 170 -14.34 7.37 2.05
N LYS A 171 -15.13 8.47 2.10
CA LYS A 171 -15.09 9.52 1.07
C LYS A 171 -13.71 10.18 0.95
N PHE A 172 -13.02 10.39 2.06
CA PHE A 172 -11.67 10.94 2.06
C PHE A 172 -10.69 10.00 1.36
N ASN A 173 -10.75 8.70 1.66
CA ASN A 173 -9.93 7.68 1.00
C ASN A 173 -10.26 7.56 -0.50
N GLU A 174 -11.54 7.65 -0.88
CA GLU A 174 -11.98 7.70 -2.28
C GLU A 174 -11.37 8.91 -3.01
N VAL A 175 -11.42 10.09 -2.40
CA VAL A 175 -10.82 11.31 -2.96
C VAL A 175 -9.30 11.17 -3.07
N ILE A 176 -8.63 10.57 -2.09
CA ILE A 176 -7.19 10.28 -2.17
C ILE A 176 -6.91 9.35 -3.35
N ALA A 177 -7.65 8.26 -3.50
CA ALA A 177 -7.46 7.31 -4.60
C ALA A 177 -7.64 7.99 -5.97
N VAL A 178 -8.64 8.86 -6.11
CA VAL A 178 -8.84 9.66 -7.33
C VAL A 178 -7.68 10.64 -7.53
N ASN A 179 -7.22 11.31 -6.47
CA ASN A 179 -6.10 12.25 -6.56
C ASN A 179 -4.80 11.56 -6.99
N THR A 180 -4.51 10.37 -6.45
CA THR A 180 -3.37 9.54 -6.86
C THR A 180 -3.48 9.17 -8.34
N ARG A 181 -4.64 8.68 -8.79
CA ARG A 181 -4.86 8.38 -10.23
C ARG A 181 -4.67 9.59 -11.13
N LEU A 182 -5.12 10.78 -10.69
CA LEU A 182 -4.91 12.01 -11.45
C LEU A 182 -3.44 12.41 -11.51
N ARG A 183 -2.68 12.25 -10.42
CA ARG A 183 -1.23 12.47 -10.40
C ARG A 183 -0.52 11.52 -11.34
N ASP A 184 -0.83 10.23 -11.29
CA ASP A 184 -0.25 9.24 -12.20
C ASP A 184 -0.57 9.56 -13.67
N ARG A 185 -1.79 10.03 -13.94
CA ARG A 185 -2.18 10.47 -15.28
C ARG A 185 -1.38 11.69 -15.73
N ILE A 186 -1.18 12.68 -14.85
CA ILE A 186 -0.36 13.86 -15.13
C ILE A 186 1.08 13.45 -15.43
N ASP A 187 1.67 12.55 -14.64
CA ASP A 187 3.05 12.12 -14.83
C ASP A 187 3.23 11.26 -16.08
N THR A 188 2.22 10.48 -16.44
CA THR A 188 2.17 9.78 -17.74
C THR A 188 2.15 10.78 -18.90
N LEU A 189 1.27 11.78 -18.86
CA LEU A 189 1.19 12.84 -19.88
C LEU A 189 2.49 13.65 -19.97
N ARG A 190 3.17 13.89 -18.85
CA ARG A 190 4.48 14.57 -18.83
C ARG A 190 5.55 13.72 -19.50
N ARG A 191 5.62 12.42 -19.22
CA ARG A 191 6.55 11.49 -19.88
C ARG A 191 6.29 11.43 -21.38
N GLU A 192 5.02 11.29 -21.78
CA GLU A 192 4.61 11.33 -23.19
C GLU A 192 5.05 12.63 -23.87
N ARG A 193 4.84 13.79 -23.22
CA ARG A 193 5.28 15.10 -23.74
C ARG A 193 6.79 15.16 -23.96
N VAL A 194 7.60 14.63 -23.04
CA VAL A 194 9.07 14.59 -23.21
C VAL A 194 9.46 13.72 -24.41
N VAL A 195 8.79 12.58 -24.60
CA VAL A 195 9.01 11.71 -25.77
C VAL A 195 8.63 12.45 -27.05
N PHE A 196 7.46 13.09 -27.11
CA PHE A 196 7.03 13.88 -28.26
C PHE A 196 8.01 15.00 -28.57
N ASP A 197 8.43 15.80 -27.58
CA ASP A 197 9.41 16.88 -27.76
C ASP A 197 10.73 16.34 -28.34
N SER A 198 11.16 15.15 -27.90
CA SER A 198 12.36 14.51 -28.44
C SER A 198 12.20 14.10 -29.91
N ILE A 199 11.03 13.59 -30.30
CA ILE A 199 10.73 13.20 -31.68
C ILE A 199 10.63 14.45 -32.55
N TYR A 200 9.94 15.51 -32.09
CA TYR A 200 9.86 16.78 -32.81
C TYR A 200 11.25 17.39 -33.07
N ARG A 201 12.15 17.35 -32.08
CA ARG A 201 13.54 17.82 -32.29
C ARG A 201 14.27 16.98 -33.34
N LYS A 202 14.14 15.65 -33.31
CA LYS A 202 14.75 14.77 -34.32
C LYS A 202 14.22 15.09 -35.71
N LEU A 203 12.90 15.19 -35.87
CA LEU A 203 12.26 15.53 -37.14
C LEU A 203 12.67 16.91 -37.64
N GLU A 204 12.81 17.90 -36.76
CA GLU A 204 13.31 19.23 -37.13
C GLU A 204 14.76 19.16 -37.63
N ILE A 205 15.62 18.41 -36.95
CA ILE A 205 17.02 18.21 -37.37
C ILE A 205 17.07 17.53 -38.74
N GLU A 206 16.33 16.44 -38.94
CA GLU A 206 16.25 15.73 -40.23
C GLU A 206 15.73 16.64 -41.35
N LEU A 207 14.73 17.47 -41.06
CA LEU A 207 14.21 18.44 -42.02
C LEU A 207 15.26 19.49 -42.41
N GLN A 208 16.06 19.98 -41.46
CA GLN A 208 17.16 20.90 -41.76
C GLN A 208 18.28 20.22 -42.55
N GLU A 209 18.60 18.96 -42.24
CA GLU A 209 19.56 18.17 -42.98
C GLU A 209 19.11 17.97 -44.44
N LYS A 210 17.84 17.60 -44.66
CA LYS A 210 17.28 17.45 -46.02
C LYS A 210 17.24 18.76 -46.80
N LYS A 211 16.97 19.89 -46.14
CA LYS A 211 17.09 21.22 -46.78
C LYS A 211 18.53 21.51 -47.21
N LYS A 212 19.51 21.14 -46.38
CA LYS A 212 20.94 21.31 -46.70
C LYS A 212 21.37 20.41 -47.85
N GLU A 213 20.95 19.14 -47.84
CA GLU A 213 21.16 18.21 -48.96
C GLU A 213 20.56 18.77 -50.26
N MET A 214 19.31 19.25 -50.21
CA MET A 214 18.65 19.86 -51.36
C MET A 214 19.41 21.08 -51.88
N ALA A 215 19.88 21.97 -50.99
CA ALA A 215 20.70 23.11 -51.37
C ALA A 215 22.02 22.68 -52.04
N ASN A 216 22.69 21.65 -51.52
CA ASN A 216 23.92 21.10 -52.08
C ASN A 216 23.69 20.49 -53.48
N ILE A 217 22.60 19.73 -53.67
CA ILE A 217 22.25 19.18 -54.99
C ILE A 217 21.99 20.30 -55.99
N ILE A 218 21.31 21.39 -55.58
CA ILE A 218 21.08 22.56 -56.44
C ILE A 218 22.40 23.22 -56.82
N GLU A 219 23.33 23.39 -55.87
CA GLU A 219 24.66 23.96 -56.13
C GLU A 219 25.46 23.08 -57.11
N GLN A 220 25.47 21.77 -56.90
CA GLN A 220 26.12 20.82 -57.83
C GLN A 220 25.47 20.84 -59.21
N ALA A 221 24.14 20.90 -59.29
CA ALA A 221 23.43 21.02 -60.56
C ALA A 221 23.78 22.32 -61.28
N ASN A 222 23.83 23.45 -60.57
CA ASN A 222 24.24 24.74 -61.15
C ASN A 222 25.68 24.68 -61.67
N ALA A 223 26.62 24.12 -60.90
CA ALA A 223 28.00 23.95 -61.35
C ALA A 223 28.09 23.05 -62.60
N ALA A 224 27.31 21.97 -62.67
CA ALA A 224 27.23 21.11 -63.84
C ALA A 224 26.61 21.83 -65.06
N TYR A 225 25.59 22.67 -64.86
CA TYR A 225 25.01 23.50 -65.92
C TYR A 225 26.01 24.52 -66.44
N GLU A 226 26.73 25.22 -65.56
CA GLU A 226 27.79 26.17 -65.95
C GLU A 226 28.90 25.46 -66.75
N ALA A 227 29.37 24.30 -66.29
CA ALA A 227 30.39 23.53 -67.00
C ALA A 227 29.90 23.08 -68.39
N ARG A 228 28.66 22.60 -68.49
CA ARG A 228 28.04 22.22 -69.77
C ARG A 228 27.93 23.44 -70.70
N ASP A 229 27.44 24.56 -70.19
CA ASP A 229 27.23 25.77 -70.99
C ASP A 229 28.57 26.35 -71.49
N GLN A 230 29.62 26.28 -70.66
CA GLN A 230 30.99 26.61 -71.06
C GLN A 230 31.50 25.69 -72.18
N ALA A 231 31.33 24.36 -72.04
CA ALA A 231 31.73 23.40 -73.07
C ALA A 231 30.95 23.60 -74.38
N GLN A 232 29.65 23.90 -74.29
CA GLN A 232 28.81 24.19 -75.45
C GLN A 232 29.20 25.50 -76.14
N ALA A 233 29.58 26.53 -75.37
CA ALA A 233 30.11 27.78 -75.91
C ALA A 233 31.45 27.55 -76.62
N GLN A 234 32.37 26.78 -76.03
CA GLN A 234 33.64 26.41 -76.66
C GLN A 234 33.43 25.60 -77.95
N MET A 235 32.53 24.62 -77.93
CA MET A 235 32.18 23.83 -79.12
C MET A 235 31.62 24.72 -80.23
N THR A 236 30.74 25.67 -79.90
CA THR A 236 30.17 26.61 -80.87
C THR A 236 31.25 27.53 -81.43
N ALA A 237 32.17 28.02 -80.59
CA ALA A 237 33.30 28.85 -81.02
C ALA A 237 34.26 28.09 -81.96
N LEU A 238 34.61 26.85 -81.63
CA LEU A 238 35.43 25.98 -82.48
C LEU A 238 34.75 25.67 -83.80
N LYS A 239 33.43 25.41 -83.79
CA LYS A 239 32.66 25.19 -85.02
C LYS A 239 32.68 26.44 -85.91
N GLN A 240 32.45 27.62 -85.33
CA GLN A 240 32.54 28.89 -86.07
C GLN A 240 33.95 29.17 -86.59
N GLN A 241 34.99 28.72 -85.88
CA GLN A 241 36.36 28.83 -86.35
C GLN A 241 36.61 27.89 -87.53
N ALA A 242 36.24 26.62 -87.41
CA ALA A 242 36.36 25.63 -88.49
C ALA A 242 35.57 26.06 -89.73
N ASP A 243 34.34 26.59 -89.56
CA ASP A 243 33.55 27.12 -90.67
C ASP A 243 34.25 28.31 -91.35
N ARG A 244 34.87 29.21 -90.58
CA ARG A 244 35.66 30.33 -91.13
C ARG A 244 36.87 29.85 -91.91
N GLU A 245 37.66 28.94 -91.33
CA GLU A 245 38.83 28.34 -91.99
C GLU A 245 38.43 27.57 -93.26
N HIS A 246 37.31 26.84 -93.24
CA HIS A 246 36.76 26.19 -94.44
C HIS A 246 36.36 27.20 -95.52
N HIS A 247 35.70 28.31 -95.15
CA HIS A 247 35.35 29.36 -96.11
C HIS A 247 36.59 30.05 -96.68
N GLU A 248 37.64 30.24 -95.88
CA GLU A 248 38.93 30.79 -96.34
C GLU A 248 39.61 29.81 -97.30
N PHE A 249 39.70 28.54 -96.93
CA PHE A 249 40.22 27.48 -97.79
C PHE A 249 39.45 27.37 -99.11
N GLU A 250 38.11 27.45 -99.09
CA GLU A 250 37.31 27.38 -100.31
C GLU A 250 37.55 28.60 -101.23
N LYS A 251 37.78 29.79 -100.65
CA LYS A 251 38.17 30.98 -101.41
C LYS A 251 39.54 30.80 -102.06
N GLU A 252 40.53 30.37 -101.29
CA GLU A 252 41.88 30.09 -101.79
C GLU A 252 41.84 29.00 -102.87
N TRP A 253 41.07 27.93 -102.67
CA TRP A 253 40.87 26.86 -103.64
C TRP A 253 40.25 27.36 -104.95
N LYS A 254 39.21 28.21 -104.87
CA LYS A 254 38.59 28.84 -106.05
C LYS A 254 39.58 29.76 -106.76
N GLU A 255 40.38 30.53 -106.03
CA GLU A 255 41.40 31.41 -106.61
C GLU A 255 42.50 30.61 -107.30
N LEU A 256 43.02 29.55 -106.66
CA LEU A 256 44.01 28.65 -107.23
C LEU A 256 43.46 27.91 -108.46
N GLY A 257 42.21 27.45 -108.38
CA GLY A 257 41.48 26.87 -109.51
C GLY A 257 41.34 27.84 -110.69
N ARG A 258 41.04 29.12 -110.43
CA ARG A 258 41.00 30.18 -111.45
C ARG A 258 42.39 30.40 -112.06
N LEU A 259 43.45 30.37 -111.25
CA LEU A 259 44.83 30.53 -111.71
C LEU A 259 45.23 29.36 -112.63
N ILE A 260 44.90 28.13 -112.25
CA ILE A 260 45.15 26.92 -113.04
C ILE A 260 44.31 26.94 -114.33
N GLU A 261 43.04 27.34 -114.27
CA GLU A 261 42.21 27.44 -115.48
C GLU A 261 42.74 28.51 -116.43
N ASN A 262 43.24 29.63 -115.91
CA ASN A 262 43.91 30.65 -116.71
C ASN A 262 45.22 30.12 -117.33
N ASP A 263 46.05 29.40 -116.56
CA ASP A 263 47.26 28.74 -117.07
C ASP A 263 46.92 27.68 -118.14
N LYS A 264 45.85 26.90 -117.93
CA LYS A 264 45.34 25.93 -118.90
C LYS A 264 44.86 26.62 -120.16
N LYS A 265 44.05 27.69 -120.05
CA LYS A 265 43.61 28.49 -121.21
C LYS A 265 44.80 29.10 -121.96
N MET A 266 45.82 29.57 -121.25
CA MET A 266 47.06 30.07 -121.85
C MET A 266 47.82 28.96 -122.58
N LYS A 267 48.02 27.80 -121.95
CA LYS A 267 48.68 26.63 -122.55
C LYS A 267 47.88 26.06 -123.73
N ASP A 268 46.56 26.00 -123.63
CA ASP A 268 45.67 25.56 -124.71
C ASP A 268 45.68 26.57 -125.85
N PHE A 269 45.75 27.88 -125.58
CA PHE A 269 45.94 28.91 -126.60
C PHE A 269 47.30 28.78 -127.29
N ILE A 270 48.38 28.51 -126.53
CA ILE A 270 49.71 28.20 -127.09
C ILE A 270 49.64 26.94 -127.93
N ARG A 271 49.01 25.86 -127.46
CA ARG A 271 48.84 24.60 -128.21
C ARG A 271 47.95 24.76 -129.44
N GLN A 272 46.93 25.60 -129.40
CA GLN A 272 46.08 25.91 -130.53
C GLN A 272 46.82 26.77 -131.55
N LYS A 273 47.69 27.69 -131.10
CA LYS A 273 48.64 28.43 -131.93
C LYS A 273 49.74 27.51 -132.53
N GLU A 274 50.16 26.48 -131.80
CA GLU A 274 51.09 25.44 -132.27
C GLU A 274 50.40 24.51 -133.29
N ARG A 275 49.16 24.07 -133.04
CA ARG A 275 48.36 23.27 -133.98
C ARG A 275 48.01 24.03 -135.24
N SER A 276 47.68 25.32 -135.15
CA SER A 276 47.48 26.16 -136.33
C SER A 276 48.77 26.44 -137.10
N ARG A 277 49.97 26.28 -136.47
CA ARG A 277 51.24 26.20 -137.19
C ARG A 277 51.51 24.84 -137.84
N ILE A 278 51.01 23.76 -137.26
CA ILE A 278 51.15 22.38 -137.79
C ILE A 278 50.12 22.09 -138.91
N GLU A 279 48.91 22.65 -138.86
CA GLU A 279 47.88 22.48 -139.89
C GLU A 279 48.18 23.29 -141.18
N ASP A 280 49.09 24.26 -141.13
CA ASP A 280 49.62 24.97 -142.31
C ASP A 280 50.86 24.26 -142.93
N SER A 281 51.23 23.08 -142.41
CA SER A 281 52.33 22.25 -142.93
C SER A 281 52.02 20.74 -142.90
N GLY A 282 51.42 20.23 -143.98
CA GLY A 282 51.84 18.96 -144.60
C GLY A 282 51.34 17.60 -144.04
N LYS A 283 50.35 17.05 -144.75
CA LYS A 283 50.11 15.64 -145.18
C LYS A 283 51.09 14.51 -144.78
N SER A 284 50.49 13.31 -144.62
CA SER A 284 51.04 11.92 -144.76
C SER A 284 51.69 11.32 -143.50
N GLY A 285 51.51 10.08 -143.06
CA GLY A 285 50.75 8.90 -143.50
C GLY A 285 51.27 7.66 -142.74
N ASN A 286 50.34 6.79 -142.31
CA ASN A 286 50.41 5.32 -142.11
C ASN A 286 51.21 4.58 -141.01
N SER A 287 50.56 3.47 -140.58
CA SER A 287 51.06 2.17 -140.07
C SER A 287 51.04 1.88 -138.55
N ASP A 288 49.88 1.45 -138.05
CA ASP A 288 49.48 0.06 -137.78
C ASP A 288 50.47 -0.95 -137.10
N VAL A 289 49.88 -1.81 -136.23
CA VAL A 289 50.20 -3.24 -135.96
C VAL A 289 50.78 -3.65 -134.56
N LEU A 290 49.95 -4.42 -133.83
CA LEU A 290 50.18 -5.71 -133.11
C LEU A 290 50.14 -5.86 -131.57
N ALA A 291 49.39 -6.91 -131.20
CA ALA A 291 49.18 -7.58 -129.92
C ALA A 291 49.93 -8.94 -129.87
N LEU A 292 49.68 -9.72 -128.80
CA LEU A 292 50.21 -11.05 -128.37
C LEU A 292 51.49 -10.94 -127.49
N ASP A 293 51.71 -11.72 -126.42
CA ASP A 293 51.02 -12.92 -125.91
C ASP A 293 51.43 -13.24 -124.46
N ASN A 294 50.63 -14.11 -123.83
CA ASN A 294 50.85 -14.81 -122.56
C ASN A 294 51.99 -15.86 -122.65
N LEU A 295 52.59 -16.24 -121.50
CA LEU A 295 52.67 -17.62 -120.98
C LEU A 295 53.59 -17.74 -119.72
N ASN A 296 53.02 -18.34 -118.68
CA ASN A 296 53.60 -19.17 -117.60
C ASN A 296 54.90 -18.76 -116.88
N ASP A 297 54.81 -18.63 -115.54
CA ASP A 297 55.35 -19.68 -114.67
C ASP A 297 54.76 -19.61 -113.25
N GLU A 298 53.91 -20.59 -112.97
CA GLU A 298 53.38 -20.95 -111.65
C GLU A 298 54.51 -21.53 -110.78
N MET A 299 55.41 -20.68 -110.27
CA MET A 299 56.31 -21.06 -109.16
C MET A 299 56.79 -19.87 -108.33
N GLY A 300 56.00 -18.79 -108.27
CA GLY A 300 56.30 -17.58 -107.51
C GLY A 300 55.16 -17.07 -106.62
N THR A 301 53.99 -17.71 -106.67
CA THR A 301 52.73 -17.17 -106.12
C THR A 301 52.62 -17.21 -104.60
N SER A 302 53.50 -17.92 -103.87
CA SER A 302 53.55 -17.81 -102.40
C SER A 302 54.56 -16.78 -101.91
N ILE A 303 55.62 -16.48 -102.67
CA ILE A 303 56.59 -15.43 -102.30
C ILE A 303 56.05 -14.05 -102.65
N LEU A 304 55.38 -13.89 -103.80
CA LEU A 304 54.79 -12.60 -104.19
C LEU A 304 53.61 -12.19 -103.31
N ILE A 305 52.86 -13.13 -102.73
CA ILE A 305 51.81 -12.78 -101.75
C ILE A 305 52.43 -12.27 -100.46
N ILE A 306 53.55 -12.86 -100.01
CA ILE A 306 54.29 -12.40 -98.83
C ILE A 306 54.93 -11.04 -99.09
N ASP A 307 55.57 -10.85 -100.25
CA ASP A 307 56.20 -9.58 -100.62
C ASP A 307 55.16 -8.46 -100.82
N CYS A 308 54.02 -8.73 -101.44
CA CYS A 308 52.92 -7.76 -101.50
C CYS A 308 52.29 -7.49 -100.12
N GLN A 309 52.31 -8.45 -99.19
CA GLN A 309 51.85 -8.22 -97.81
C GLN A 309 52.86 -7.35 -97.04
N ILE A 310 54.17 -7.59 -97.24
CA ILE A 310 55.24 -6.78 -96.68
C ILE A 310 55.16 -5.36 -97.22
N GLU A 311 54.92 -5.16 -98.51
CA GLU A 311 54.73 -3.83 -99.11
C GLU A 311 53.51 -3.10 -98.53
N VAL A 312 52.39 -3.80 -98.30
CA VAL A 312 51.20 -3.21 -97.67
C VAL A 312 51.45 -2.87 -96.20
N TYR A 313 52.20 -3.71 -95.47
CA TYR A 313 52.60 -3.40 -94.10
C TYR A 313 53.60 -2.23 -94.07
N ASP A 314 54.59 -2.18 -94.96
CA ASP A 314 55.56 -1.08 -95.06
C ASP A 314 54.90 0.24 -95.45
N GLU A 315 53.89 0.22 -96.32
CA GLU A 315 53.10 1.41 -96.66
C GLU A 315 52.23 1.86 -95.48
N ALA A 316 51.63 0.92 -94.74
CA ALA A 316 50.88 1.22 -93.53
C ALA A 316 51.79 1.77 -92.40
N PHE A 317 52.98 1.18 -92.22
CA PHE A 317 54.00 1.64 -91.27
C PHE A 317 54.54 3.02 -91.65
N SER A 318 54.75 3.30 -92.93
CA SER A 318 55.17 4.63 -93.41
C SER A 318 54.10 5.70 -93.16
N LYS A 319 52.81 5.35 -93.32
CA LYS A 319 51.68 6.23 -92.97
C LYS A 319 51.59 6.47 -91.46
N ILE A 320 51.81 5.45 -90.64
CA ILE A 320 51.81 5.59 -89.17
C ILE A 320 53.02 6.39 -88.70
N GLN A 321 54.20 6.19 -89.28
CA GLN A 321 55.43 6.92 -88.97
C GLN A 321 55.32 8.40 -89.32
N SER A 322 54.71 8.73 -90.47
CA SER A 322 54.45 10.12 -90.86
C SER A 322 53.37 10.81 -90.01
N ALA A 323 52.39 10.06 -89.49
CA ALA A 323 51.36 10.60 -88.60
C ALA A 323 51.81 10.76 -87.14
N THR A 324 52.72 9.90 -86.65
CA THR A 324 53.15 9.86 -85.24
C THR A 324 54.52 10.50 -84.99
N GLY A 325 55.39 10.62 -86.00
CA GLY A 325 56.71 11.26 -85.90
C GLY A 325 57.78 10.46 -85.16
N ILE A 326 57.49 9.20 -84.78
CA ILE A 326 58.42 8.32 -84.03
C ILE A 326 59.31 7.56 -85.04
N THR A 327 60.63 7.66 -84.90
CA THR A 327 61.61 7.10 -85.85
C THR A 327 62.12 5.71 -85.48
N ASP A 328 61.98 5.28 -84.22
CA ASP A 328 62.38 3.94 -83.75
C ASP A 328 61.20 2.95 -83.82
N ILE A 329 61.39 1.88 -84.59
CA ILE A 329 60.40 0.81 -84.81
C ILE A 329 60.05 0.11 -83.50
N ASN A 330 61.02 -0.08 -82.61
CA ASN A 330 60.77 -0.78 -81.34
C ASN A 330 59.93 0.07 -80.38
N GLU A 331 60.12 1.39 -80.39
CA GLU A 331 59.33 2.34 -79.61
C GLU A 331 57.89 2.43 -80.14
N LEU A 332 57.70 2.40 -81.45
CA LEU A 332 56.37 2.35 -82.07
C LEU A 332 55.63 1.06 -81.68
N VAL A 333 56.30 -0.09 -81.72
CA VAL A 333 55.71 -1.37 -81.32
C VAL A 333 55.37 -1.38 -79.82
N GLN A 334 56.23 -0.84 -78.95
CA GLN A 334 55.91 -0.70 -77.53
C GLN A 334 54.73 0.24 -77.27
N ASN A 335 54.68 1.37 -77.97
CA ASN A 335 53.53 2.29 -77.87
C ASN A 335 52.25 1.65 -78.42
N PHE A 336 52.35 0.79 -79.43
CA PHE A 336 51.20 0.03 -79.94
C PHE A 336 50.77 -1.05 -78.95
N ILE A 337 51.68 -1.79 -78.35
CA ILE A 337 51.38 -2.78 -77.31
C ILE A 337 50.74 -2.11 -76.09
N THR A 338 51.29 -0.98 -75.62
CA THR A 338 50.69 -0.25 -74.50
C THR A 338 49.34 0.36 -74.85
N ALA A 339 49.15 0.85 -76.07
CA ALA A 339 47.85 1.30 -76.56
C ALA A 339 46.86 0.14 -76.73
N GLU A 340 47.32 -1.04 -77.16
CA GLU A 340 46.53 -2.26 -77.27
C GLU A 340 46.15 -2.79 -75.89
N ASP A 341 47.06 -2.78 -74.91
CA ASP A 341 46.80 -3.14 -73.51
C ASP A 341 45.82 -2.16 -72.85
N GLN A 342 45.95 -0.86 -73.13
CA GLN A 342 44.97 0.14 -72.71
C GLN A 342 43.62 -0.11 -73.36
N ASN A 343 43.59 -0.41 -74.65
CA ASN A 343 42.37 -0.71 -75.39
C ASN A 343 41.72 -2.01 -74.91
N PHE A 344 42.52 -3.03 -74.57
CA PHE A 344 42.05 -4.29 -73.98
C PHE A 344 41.49 -4.06 -72.57
N SER A 345 42.12 -3.20 -71.78
CA SER A 345 41.62 -2.78 -70.46
C SER A 345 40.31 -2.00 -70.59
N LEU A 346 40.21 -1.10 -71.57
CA LEU A 346 38.99 -0.37 -71.91
C LEU A 346 37.88 -1.30 -72.42
N LEU A 347 38.21 -2.32 -73.21
CA LEU A 347 37.28 -3.33 -73.69
C LEU A 347 36.76 -4.18 -72.52
N ASN A 348 37.62 -4.58 -71.59
CA ASN A 348 37.21 -5.28 -70.38
C ASN A 348 36.33 -4.41 -69.48
N TYR A 349 36.66 -3.13 -69.34
CA TYR A 349 35.83 -2.17 -68.61
C TYR A 349 34.48 -1.94 -69.31
N ALA A 350 34.45 -1.85 -70.64
CA ALA A 350 33.22 -1.75 -71.43
C ALA A 350 32.37 -3.03 -71.31
N ASN A 351 33.00 -4.20 -71.23
CA ASN A 351 32.32 -5.46 -70.98
C ASN A 351 31.75 -5.52 -69.56
N GLN A 352 32.49 -5.03 -68.56
CA GLN A 352 32.04 -4.94 -67.17
C GLN A 352 30.89 -3.96 -67.02
N LEU A 353 30.98 -2.78 -67.63
CA LEU A 353 29.87 -1.82 -67.75
C LEU A 353 28.68 -2.44 -68.46
N SER A 354 28.90 -3.24 -69.52
CA SER A 354 27.81 -3.95 -70.20
C SER A 354 27.17 -5.02 -69.32
N GLU A 355 27.94 -5.68 -68.46
CA GLU A 355 27.41 -6.61 -67.45
C GLU A 355 26.63 -5.88 -66.36
N ASP A 356 27.12 -4.73 -65.91
CA ASP A 356 26.45 -3.91 -64.89
C ASP A 356 25.20 -3.23 -65.45
N ILE A 357 25.20 -2.82 -66.72
CA ILE A 357 23.99 -2.39 -67.44
C ILE A 357 22.98 -3.54 -67.47
N LYS A 358 23.38 -4.77 -67.82
CA LYS A 358 22.46 -5.92 -67.79
C LYS A 358 21.91 -6.20 -66.40
N LYS A 359 22.72 -6.05 -65.34
CA LYS A 359 22.26 -6.20 -63.94
C LYS A 359 21.28 -5.09 -63.55
N LEU A 360 21.57 -3.85 -63.93
CA LEU A 360 20.70 -2.70 -63.69
C LEU A 360 19.40 -2.81 -64.49
N GLU A 361 19.45 -3.24 -65.75
CA GLU A 361 18.28 -3.53 -66.57
C GLU A 361 17.45 -4.66 -65.97
N ALA A 362 18.08 -5.74 -65.48
CA ALA A 362 17.39 -6.81 -64.77
C ALA A 362 16.70 -6.28 -63.50
N SER A 363 17.40 -5.48 -62.70
CA SER A 363 16.83 -4.85 -61.50
C SER A 363 15.69 -3.89 -61.84
N ILE A 364 15.81 -3.14 -62.95
CA ILE A 364 14.73 -2.30 -63.45
C ILE A 364 13.57 -3.19 -63.83
N THR A 365 13.75 -4.25 -64.63
CA THR A 365 12.67 -5.15 -65.03
C THR A 365 11.99 -5.86 -63.86
N ASP A 366 12.74 -6.22 -62.82
CA ASP A 366 12.19 -6.80 -61.60
C ASP A 366 11.36 -5.76 -60.83
N LEU A 367 11.85 -4.52 -60.70
CA LEU A 367 11.11 -3.42 -60.10
C LEU A 367 9.89 -3.02 -60.95
N THR A 368 9.97 -3.02 -62.29
CA THR A 368 8.81 -2.79 -63.15
C THR A 368 7.83 -3.94 -63.07
N ARG A 369 8.29 -5.19 -62.90
CA ARG A 369 7.42 -6.35 -62.69
C ARG A 369 6.75 -6.30 -61.32
N GLU A 370 7.43 -5.87 -60.27
CA GLU A 370 6.84 -5.60 -58.97
C GLU A 370 5.81 -4.47 -59.08
N PHE A 371 6.17 -3.38 -59.74
CA PHE A 371 5.27 -2.25 -59.99
C PHE A 371 4.07 -2.63 -60.84
N ASP A 372 4.24 -3.46 -61.87
CA ASP A 372 3.17 -3.97 -62.72
C ASP A 372 2.35 -5.02 -61.97
N SER A 373 2.93 -5.82 -61.06
CA SER A 373 2.13 -6.69 -60.19
C SER A 373 1.28 -5.89 -59.21
N LEU A 374 1.75 -4.72 -58.77
CA LEU A 374 1.00 -3.76 -57.96
C LEU A 374 -0.02 -2.97 -58.80
N LYS A 375 0.27 -2.71 -60.09
CA LYS A 375 -0.62 -2.02 -61.03
C LYS A 375 -1.64 -2.92 -61.71
N VAL A 376 -1.42 -4.23 -61.84
CA VAL A 376 -2.42 -5.16 -62.41
C VAL A 376 -3.62 -5.32 -61.48
N ASP A 377 -3.48 -4.96 -60.20
CA ASP A 377 -4.61 -4.72 -59.29
C ASP A 377 -5.30 -3.35 -59.48
N GLU A 378 -4.77 -2.46 -60.33
CA GLU A 378 -5.37 -1.19 -60.76
C GLU A 378 -5.48 -1.10 -62.30
N SER A 379 -6.43 -1.83 -62.88
CA SER A 379 -6.73 -1.67 -64.32
C SER A 379 -7.38 -0.29 -64.61
N PRO A 380 -7.02 0.43 -65.70
CA PRO A 380 -7.42 1.82 -65.91
C PRO A 380 -8.85 2.01 -66.47
N PRO A 381 -9.43 3.21 -66.34
CA PRO A 381 -10.87 3.46 -66.47
C PRO A 381 -11.32 3.72 -67.91
N GLY A 382 -12.29 2.94 -68.37
CA GLY A 382 -13.14 3.28 -69.50
C GLY A 382 -14.41 4.02 -69.05
N LYS A 383 -14.46 5.33 -69.33
CA LYS A 383 -15.65 6.20 -69.49
C LYS A 383 -16.58 6.49 -68.29
N LEU A 384 -16.58 7.80 -67.99
CA LEU A 384 -17.68 8.68 -67.57
C LEU A 384 -18.32 8.49 -66.18
N SER A 385 -18.49 9.66 -65.55
CA SER A 385 -19.49 10.02 -64.54
C SER A 385 -19.01 10.10 -63.08
N THR A 386 -18.71 11.35 -62.71
CA THR A 386 -19.29 12.07 -61.56
C THR A 386 -19.31 11.38 -60.19
N GLY A 387 -18.41 11.84 -59.32
CA GLY A 387 -18.72 12.15 -57.93
C GLY A 387 -18.89 10.99 -56.95
N LYS A 388 -17.77 10.52 -56.38
CA LYS A 388 -17.61 10.20 -54.95
C LYS A 388 -16.18 9.74 -54.68
N ARG A 389 -15.53 10.33 -53.67
CA ARG A 389 -14.29 9.79 -53.09
C ARG A 389 -14.56 8.36 -52.59
N PRO A 390 -13.74 7.35 -52.95
CA PRO A 390 -13.71 6.10 -52.21
C PRO A 390 -12.69 6.18 -51.07
N THR A 391 -13.10 5.60 -49.96
CA THR A 391 -12.39 5.43 -48.70
C THR A 391 -11.17 4.51 -48.85
N THR A 392 -10.10 4.84 -48.14
CA THR A 392 -8.79 4.15 -48.11
C THR A 392 -8.78 2.82 -47.35
N ASP A 393 -9.92 2.14 -47.19
CA ASP A 393 -10.07 0.99 -46.28
C ASP A 393 -10.23 -0.35 -46.99
N ALA A 394 -9.40 -0.61 -48.00
CA ALA A 394 -9.32 -1.94 -48.62
C ALA A 394 -7.86 -2.34 -48.84
N VAL A 395 -7.06 -2.32 -47.78
CA VAL A 395 -5.84 -3.13 -47.73
C VAL A 395 -6.29 -4.60 -47.78
N SER A 396 -5.74 -5.39 -48.71
CA SER A 396 -6.10 -6.79 -48.91
C SER A 396 -6.09 -7.55 -47.56
N PRO A 397 -7.17 -8.25 -47.18
CA PRO A 397 -7.26 -8.98 -45.91
C PRO A 397 -6.14 -10.01 -45.77
N GLU A 398 -5.56 -10.47 -46.88
CA GLU A 398 -4.42 -11.39 -46.88
C GLU A 398 -3.11 -10.72 -46.44
N PHE A 399 -2.90 -9.45 -46.82
CA PHE A 399 -1.72 -8.70 -46.39
C PHE A 399 -1.81 -8.35 -44.90
N LEU A 400 -3.00 -7.95 -44.44
CA LEU A 400 -3.27 -7.76 -43.01
C LEU A 400 -3.09 -9.07 -42.24
N SER A 401 -3.57 -10.21 -42.76
CA SER A 401 -3.37 -11.52 -42.14
C SER A 401 -1.89 -11.94 -42.10
N GLN A 402 -1.10 -11.61 -43.13
CA GLN A 402 0.34 -11.88 -43.11
C GLN A 402 1.09 -11.01 -42.10
N LEU A 403 0.73 -9.73 -41.99
CA LEU A 403 1.28 -8.84 -40.96
C LEU A 403 0.90 -9.30 -39.56
N GLU A 404 -0.36 -9.69 -39.35
CA GLU A 404 -0.86 -10.23 -38.10
C GLU A 404 -0.13 -11.53 -37.71
N ARG A 405 0.13 -12.42 -38.67
CA ARG A 405 0.96 -13.62 -38.44
C ARG A 405 2.39 -13.29 -38.06
N LYS A 406 3.02 -12.32 -38.74
CA LYS A 406 4.40 -11.88 -38.41
C LYS A 406 4.45 -11.24 -37.04
N TRP A 407 3.48 -10.40 -36.71
CA TRP A 407 3.33 -9.74 -35.42
C TRP A 407 3.15 -10.78 -34.31
N ASN A 408 2.16 -11.68 -34.43
CA ASN A 408 1.95 -12.77 -33.47
C ASN A 408 3.18 -13.66 -33.27
N LYS A 409 3.98 -13.88 -34.33
CA LYS A 409 5.21 -14.69 -34.24
C LYS A 409 6.35 -13.94 -33.54
N ALA A 410 6.42 -12.62 -33.70
CA ALA A 410 7.34 -11.77 -32.96
C ALA A 410 6.91 -11.64 -31.49
N ASP A 411 5.60 -11.49 -31.25
CA ASP A 411 4.99 -11.33 -29.93
C ASP A 411 5.19 -12.58 -29.07
N ARG A 412 4.87 -13.77 -29.59
CA ARG A 412 5.18 -15.05 -28.91
C ARG A 412 6.67 -15.23 -28.60
N LYS A 413 7.56 -14.73 -29.45
CA LYS A 413 9.00 -14.77 -29.18
C LYS A 413 9.37 -13.82 -28.06
N ALA A 414 8.82 -12.60 -28.05
CA ALA A 414 9.00 -11.64 -26.97
C ALA A 414 8.51 -12.19 -25.63
N GLU A 415 7.30 -12.76 -25.58
CA GLU A 415 6.76 -13.45 -24.39
C GLU A 415 7.68 -14.60 -23.93
N SER A 416 8.21 -15.39 -24.87
CA SER A 416 9.13 -16.49 -24.52
C SER A 416 10.47 -16.00 -23.95
N TYR A 417 10.98 -14.86 -24.43
CA TYR A 417 12.19 -14.25 -23.90
C TYR A 417 11.94 -13.60 -22.54
N GLU A 418 10.79 -12.96 -22.35
CA GLU A 418 10.37 -12.41 -21.06
C GLU A 418 10.24 -13.50 -20.00
N LEU A 419 9.59 -14.63 -20.32
CA LEU A 419 9.48 -15.75 -19.40
C LEU A 419 10.86 -16.33 -19.03
N ARG A 420 11.77 -16.48 -20.01
CA ARG A 420 13.13 -16.94 -19.76
C ARG A 420 13.93 -15.95 -18.91
N TYR A 421 13.74 -14.65 -19.14
CA TYR A 421 14.36 -13.60 -18.35
C TYR A 421 13.89 -13.63 -16.89
N GLN A 422 12.58 -13.76 -16.65
CA GLN A 422 12.02 -13.92 -15.31
C GLN A 422 12.50 -15.19 -14.61
N GLN A 423 12.61 -16.30 -15.34
CA GLN A 423 13.21 -17.53 -14.79
C GLN A 423 14.67 -17.32 -14.41
N ALA A 424 15.46 -16.64 -15.24
CA ALA A 424 16.85 -16.31 -14.96
C ALA A 424 17.02 -15.33 -13.78
N LEU A 425 16.10 -14.37 -13.62
CA LEU A 425 16.08 -13.48 -12.44
C LEU A 425 15.75 -14.25 -11.16
N ASN A 426 14.80 -15.19 -11.22
CA ASN A 426 14.48 -16.05 -10.06
C ASN A 426 15.65 -16.95 -9.66
N THR A 427 16.40 -17.49 -10.63
CA THR A 427 17.62 -18.25 -10.30
C THR A 427 18.72 -17.33 -9.77
N LEU A 428 18.89 -16.13 -10.33
CA LEU A 428 19.89 -15.16 -9.89
C LEU A 428 19.65 -14.65 -8.46
N THR A 429 18.40 -14.35 -8.11
CA THR A 429 18.00 -13.98 -6.74
C THR A 429 18.22 -15.12 -5.75
N GLY A 430 17.94 -16.38 -6.15
CA GLY A 430 18.28 -17.56 -5.36
C GLY A 430 19.79 -17.69 -5.13
N VAL A 431 20.61 -17.48 -6.16
CA VAL A 431 22.08 -17.49 -6.05
C VAL A 431 22.57 -16.36 -5.15
N ARG A 432 22.04 -15.14 -5.31
CA ARG A 432 22.35 -13.98 -4.47
C ARG A 432 22.09 -14.27 -2.99
N ALA A 433 20.92 -14.82 -2.66
CA ALA A 433 20.57 -15.20 -1.29
C ALA A 433 21.50 -16.30 -0.74
N GLY A 434 21.87 -17.28 -1.57
CA GLY A 434 22.83 -18.33 -1.20
C GLY A 434 24.22 -17.76 -0.89
N ILE A 435 24.73 -16.85 -1.73
CA ILE A 435 26.02 -16.16 -1.53
C ILE A 435 25.99 -15.35 -0.23
N GLN A 436 24.92 -14.57 0.00
CA GLN A 436 24.76 -13.78 1.22
C GLN A 436 24.76 -14.67 2.48
N SER A 437 24.05 -15.79 2.44
CA SER A 437 23.98 -16.73 3.56
C SER A 437 25.34 -17.33 3.89
N ILE A 438 26.12 -17.75 2.88
CA ILE A 438 27.46 -18.30 3.07
C ILE A 438 28.43 -17.22 3.56
N PHE A 439 28.34 -16.01 3.01
CA PHE A 439 29.16 -14.88 3.43
C PHE A 439 28.94 -14.52 4.91
N ASN A 440 27.68 -14.43 5.33
CA ASN A 440 27.31 -14.17 6.72
C ASN A 440 27.71 -15.34 7.64
N PHE A 441 27.59 -16.60 7.17
CA PHE A 441 27.98 -17.79 7.94
C PHE A 441 29.50 -17.83 8.21
N LEU A 442 30.31 -17.45 7.24
CA LEU A 442 31.78 -17.44 7.35
C LEU A 442 32.31 -16.21 8.10
N GLY A 443 31.48 -15.18 8.31
CA GLY A 443 31.91 -13.93 8.97
C GLY A 443 32.95 -13.15 8.15
N CYS A 444 32.85 -13.22 6.82
CA CYS A 444 33.80 -12.57 5.90
C CYS A 444 33.71 -11.04 5.96
N ASP A 445 34.84 -10.35 5.83
CA ASP A 445 34.85 -8.88 5.70
C ASP A 445 34.35 -8.44 4.31
N PRO A 446 33.53 -7.37 4.22
CA PRO A 446 33.00 -6.89 2.94
C PRO A 446 34.13 -6.42 2.00
N PRO A 447 34.06 -6.76 0.69
CA PRO A 447 35.09 -6.40 -0.27
C PRO A 447 35.20 -4.86 -0.45
N PRO A 448 36.41 -4.30 -0.65
CA PRO A 448 36.63 -2.85 -0.68
C PRO A 448 35.86 -2.06 -1.74
N LEU A 449 35.38 -2.70 -2.82
CA LEU A 449 34.61 -2.04 -3.88
C LEU A 449 33.10 -1.95 -3.60
N ALA A 450 32.57 -2.68 -2.60
CA ALA A 450 31.13 -2.69 -2.31
C ALA A 450 30.63 -1.39 -1.64
N VAL A 451 31.52 -0.47 -1.29
CA VAL A 451 31.21 0.79 -0.58
C VAL A 451 30.98 1.96 -1.56
N LEU A 452 31.21 1.77 -2.87
CA LEU A 452 31.19 2.87 -3.84
C LEU A 452 30.00 2.86 -4.82
N ASP A 453 29.16 1.83 -4.80
CA ASP A 453 28.03 1.68 -5.73
C ASP A 453 26.67 2.04 -5.09
N ASP A 454 26.67 2.89 -4.06
CA ASP A 454 25.48 3.52 -3.46
C ASP A 454 24.82 4.54 -4.43
N PHE A 455 24.62 4.16 -5.68
CA PHE A 455 23.85 4.90 -6.67
C PHE A 455 22.44 4.29 -6.79
N GLU A 456 21.52 4.93 -6.07
CA GLU A 456 20.07 5.04 -6.30
C GLU A 456 19.37 3.89 -7.06
N ASP A 457 19.02 2.81 -6.36
CA ASP A 457 17.86 1.99 -6.73
C ASP A 457 16.67 2.32 -5.83
N GLU A 458 15.65 2.93 -6.44
CA GLU A 458 14.36 3.34 -5.87
C GLU A 458 13.49 2.14 -5.44
N THR A 459 13.93 1.37 -4.45
CA THR A 459 13.03 0.54 -3.64
C THR A 459 13.39 0.73 -2.16
N GLY A 460 12.88 1.83 -1.61
CA GLY A 460 12.98 2.14 -0.20
C GLY A 460 12.32 1.07 0.65
N SER A 461 13.14 0.29 1.35
CA SER A 461 12.85 -0.41 2.61
C SER A 461 13.82 -1.58 2.77
N HIS A 462 15.04 -1.37 3.29
CA HIS A 462 15.72 -2.34 4.16
C HIS A 462 16.84 -1.62 4.92
N GLY A 463 16.77 -1.65 6.25
CA GLY A 463 17.57 -0.82 7.14
C GLY A 463 19.01 -1.31 7.36
N LEU A 464 19.94 -0.38 7.29
CA LEU A 464 21.13 -0.13 8.13
C LEU A 464 22.02 -1.27 8.69
N ASN A 465 21.84 -2.56 8.40
CA ASN A 465 22.75 -3.60 8.93
C ASN A 465 22.95 -4.85 8.04
N GLU A 466 22.58 -4.81 6.77
CA GLU A 466 22.82 -5.94 5.88
C GLU A 466 23.42 -5.43 4.56
N ALA A 467 24.72 -5.66 4.37
CA ALA A 467 25.39 -5.39 3.10
C ALA A 467 24.78 -6.32 2.05
N VAL A 468 23.78 -5.83 1.32
CA VAL A 468 23.08 -6.61 0.31
C VAL A 468 24.03 -6.80 -0.86
N VAL A 469 24.42 -8.05 -1.16
CA VAL A 469 25.27 -8.38 -2.31
C VAL A 469 24.60 -7.86 -3.60
N SER A 470 25.11 -6.80 -4.24
CA SER A 470 24.63 -6.34 -5.56
C SER A 470 24.96 -7.35 -6.66
N GLU A 471 24.22 -7.34 -7.78
CA GLU A 471 24.48 -8.24 -8.92
C GLU A 471 25.87 -8.03 -9.52
N SER A 472 26.32 -6.78 -9.61
CA SER A 472 27.69 -6.43 -10.04
C SER A 472 28.76 -6.95 -9.08
N ALA A 473 28.40 -7.09 -7.80
CA ALA A 473 29.30 -7.43 -6.72
C ALA A 473 29.34 -8.94 -6.40
N MET A 474 28.39 -9.76 -6.87
CA MET A 474 28.31 -11.20 -6.57
C MET A 474 29.63 -11.96 -6.78
N LEU A 475 30.33 -11.68 -7.88
CA LEU A 475 31.63 -12.29 -8.18
C LEU A 475 32.72 -11.90 -7.16
N SER A 476 32.69 -10.65 -6.69
CA SER A 476 33.62 -10.17 -5.66
C SER A 476 33.37 -10.85 -4.32
N TYR A 477 32.10 -10.99 -3.92
CA TYR A 477 31.71 -11.72 -2.71
C TYR A 477 32.11 -13.20 -2.78
N LEU A 478 31.91 -13.86 -3.92
CA LEU A 478 32.39 -15.23 -4.14
C LEU A 478 33.91 -15.35 -3.99
N GLY A 479 34.68 -14.37 -4.49
CA GLY A 479 36.14 -14.35 -4.33
C GLY A 479 36.58 -14.20 -2.86
N VAL A 480 35.86 -13.40 -2.05
CA VAL A 480 36.12 -13.29 -0.61
C VAL A 480 35.78 -14.59 0.11
N ILE A 481 34.63 -15.19 -0.21
CA ILE A 481 34.22 -16.50 0.33
C ILE A 481 35.28 -17.56 0.01
N GLU A 482 35.76 -17.63 -1.24
CA GLU A 482 36.80 -18.57 -1.66
C GLU A 482 38.08 -18.40 -0.81
N LYS A 483 38.51 -17.16 -0.57
CA LYS A 483 39.68 -16.87 0.27
C LYS A 483 39.49 -17.36 1.71
N ALA A 484 38.35 -17.08 2.32
CA ALA A 484 38.04 -17.48 3.69
C ALA A 484 37.95 -19.01 3.84
N VAL A 485 37.27 -19.68 2.91
CA VAL A 485 37.20 -21.15 2.90
C VAL A 485 38.58 -21.77 2.74
N ASN A 486 39.42 -21.24 1.84
CA ASN A 486 40.79 -21.72 1.67
C ASN A 486 41.65 -21.54 2.93
N GLU A 487 41.45 -20.47 3.69
CA GLU A 487 42.14 -20.24 4.96
C GLU A 487 41.72 -21.26 6.03
N ILE A 488 40.42 -21.48 6.19
CA ILE A 488 39.88 -22.51 7.11
C ILE A 488 40.40 -23.90 6.72
N LEU A 489 40.42 -24.24 5.43
CA LEU A 489 40.94 -25.51 4.95
C LEU A 489 42.44 -25.68 5.24
N ARG A 490 43.24 -24.60 5.14
CA ARG A 490 44.66 -24.62 5.52
C ARG A 490 44.84 -24.86 7.01
N VAL A 491 44.07 -24.18 7.86
CA VAL A 491 44.12 -24.37 9.32
C VAL A 491 43.70 -25.79 9.69
N TYR A 492 42.64 -26.31 9.06
CA TYR A 492 42.18 -27.67 9.27
C TYR A 492 43.23 -28.71 8.86
N ALA A 493 43.84 -28.56 7.68
CA ALA A 493 44.92 -29.43 7.24
C ALA A 493 46.12 -29.41 8.20
N ALA A 494 46.50 -28.24 8.71
CA ALA A 494 47.55 -28.11 9.72
C ALA A 494 47.17 -28.79 11.04
N SER A 495 45.91 -28.66 11.48
CA SER A 495 45.43 -29.33 12.70
C SER A 495 45.39 -30.85 12.57
N GLN A 496 45.06 -31.39 11.40
CA GLN A 496 45.09 -32.83 11.14
C GLN A 496 46.52 -33.38 11.17
N VAL A 497 47.49 -32.64 10.63
CA VAL A 497 48.91 -33.00 10.75
C VAL A 497 49.36 -32.96 12.21
N ALA A 498 48.92 -31.96 12.99
CA ALA A 498 49.23 -31.84 14.41
C ALA A 498 48.66 -33.02 15.25
N VAL A 499 47.41 -33.42 15.00
CA VAL A 499 46.78 -34.57 15.66
C VAL A 499 47.48 -35.88 15.30
N VAL A 500 47.87 -36.07 14.03
CA VAL A 500 48.65 -37.26 13.61
C VAL A 500 50.04 -37.29 14.26
N SER A 501 50.68 -36.13 14.48
CA SER A 501 51.96 -36.06 15.21
C SER A 501 51.83 -36.31 16.72
N GLU A 502 50.69 -35.95 17.33
CA GLU A 502 50.42 -36.27 18.75
C GLU A 502 50.11 -37.76 18.97
N GLU A 503 49.44 -38.45 18.03
CA GLU A 503 49.20 -39.89 18.11
C GLU A 503 50.45 -40.75 17.83
N THR A 504 51.48 -40.20 17.19
CA THR A 504 52.70 -40.95 16.81
C THR A 504 53.94 -40.64 17.65
N GLY A 505 53.89 -39.67 18.57
CA GLY A 505 54.87 -39.55 19.65
C GLY A 505 56.34 -39.41 19.21
N GLU A 506 56.63 -38.75 18.09
CA GLU A 506 57.99 -38.37 17.71
C GLU A 506 58.05 -36.90 17.25
N ALA A 507 58.85 -36.13 18.01
CA ALA A 507 59.15 -34.74 17.73
C ALA A 507 60.21 -34.61 16.62
N ASP A 508 60.04 -33.55 15.83
CA ASP A 508 61.00 -32.95 14.89
C ASP A 508 61.61 -33.88 13.82
N TYR A 509 61.10 -33.77 12.59
CA TYR A 509 61.96 -33.51 11.43
C TYR A 509 61.16 -32.82 10.31
N ALA A 510 61.78 -31.78 9.74
CA ALA A 510 61.27 -30.99 8.62
C ALA A 510 60.72 -31.86 7.47
N ILE A 511 59.47 -31.59 7.08
CA ILE A 511 58.96 -32.02 5.77
C ILE A 511 58.44 -30.78 5.05
N GLY A 512 59.25 -30.32 4.11
CA GLY A 512 58.88 -29.29 3.15
C GLY A 512 57.71 -29.71 2.29
N ASP A 513 56.83 -28.74 2.02
CA ASP A 513 56.31 -28.42 0.69
C ASP A 513 55.86 -29.61 -0.19
N LYS A 514 55.12 -30.55 0.41
CA LYS A 514 54.50 -31.67 -0.32
C LYS A 514 53.04 -31.88 0.06
N TYR A 515 52.25 -30.81 0.01
CA TYR A 515 50.80 -30.93 -0.25
C TYR A 515 50.33 -29.77 -1.12
N LEU A 516 50.86 -29.71 -2.35
CA LEU A 516 50.11 -29.12 -3.45
C LEU A 516 48.98 -30.11 -3.78
N MET A 517 47.79 -29.90 -3.20
CA MET A 517 46.59 -30.53 -3.72
C MET A 517 46.45 -30.13 -5.20
N PRO A 518 46.14 -31.08 -6.09
CA PRO A 518 46.09 -30.82 -7.53
C PRO A 518 45.06 -29.74 -7.80
N LYS A 519 45.42 -28.77 -8.66
CA LYS A 519 44.44 -27.91 -9.34
C LYS A 519 43.41 -28.82 -10.00
N ALA A 520 42.24 -28.98 -9.39
CA ALA A 520 41.06 -29.42 -10.09
C ALA A 520 40.69 -28.30 -11.05
N VAL A 521 41.31 -28.32 -12.23
CA VAL A 521 40.79 -27.60 -13.39
C VAL A 521 39.48 -28.28 -13.74
N VAL A 522 38.38 -27.79 -13.18
CA VAL A 522 37.07 -28.02 -13.80
C VAL A 522 37.10 -27.21 -15.08
N ALA A 523 37.46 -27.89 -16.17
CA ALA A 523 37.25 -27.38 -17.51
C ALA A 523 35.74 -27.21 -17.69
N VAL A 524 35.24 -25.99 -17.50
CA VAL A 524 33.97 -25.59 -18.10
C VAL A 524 34.26 -25.45 -19.59
N ALA A 525 34.04 -26.54 -20.33
CA ALA A 525 33.94 -26.48 -21.77
C ALA A 525 32.82 -25.48 -22.12
N PRO A 526 33.02 -24.57 -23.07
CA PRO A 526 31.93 -23.74 -23.55
C PRO A 526 30.90 -24.67 -24.19
N ALA A 527 29.68 -24.72 -23.63
CA ALA A 527 28.58 -25.42 -24.25
C ALA A 527 28.24 -24.72 -25.57
N SER A 528 28.76 -25.25 -26.67
CA SER A 528 28.26 -25.01 -28.02
C SER A 528 26.87 -25.64 -28.12
N SER A 529 25.81 -24.86 -27.88
CA SER A 529 24.45 -25.27 -28.22
C SER A 529 24.10 -24.84 -29.64
N SER A 530 24.66 -25.55 -30.61
CA SER A 530 24.02 -25.72 -31.92
C SER A 530 23.04 -26.89 -31.80
N SER A 531 21.76 -26.61 -31.66
CA SER A 531 20.72 -27.63 -31.84
C SER A 531 19.68 -27.10 -32.83
N LYS A 532 19.81 -27.57 -34.07
CA LYS A 532 18.72 -27.56 -35.06
C LYS A 532 17.54 -28.39 -34.53
N PRO A 533 16.29 -28.05 -34.90
CA PRO A 533 15.11 -28.74 -34.42
C PRO A 533 14.91 -30.04 -35.18
N ASN A 534 14.63 -31.12 -34.45
CA ASN A 534 14.07 -32.34 -35.02
C ASN A 534 12.56 -32.32 -34.86
N ASP A 535 11.87 -32.30 -35.99
CA ASP A 535 10.49 -32.74 -36.14
C ASP A 535 10.39 -34.24 -35.80
N ALA A 536 9.51 -34.58 -34.86
CA ALA A 536 8.88 -35.89 -34.78
C ALA A 536 7.59 -35.75 -33.96
N GLY A 537 6.46 -35.70 -34.66
CA GLY A 537 5.15 -35.85 -34.04
C GLY A 537 4.97 -37.28 -33.54
N THR A 538 4.35 -37.44 -32.37
CA THR A 538 3.51 -38.61 -32.07
C THR A 538 2.45 -38.23 -31.05
N SER A 539 1.22 -38.52 -31.43
CA SER A 539 -0.03 -38.46 -30.68
C SER A 539 -0.08 -39.41 -29.48
N SER A 540 -0.61 -38.95 -28.35
CA SER A 540 -1.41 -39.69 -27.36
C SER A 540 -1.67 -38.71 -26.20
N GLY A 541 -2.87 -38.30 -25.80
CA GLY A 541 -4.11 -39.04 -25.67
C GLY A 541 -4.33 -39.43 -24.20
N ARG A 542 -4.88 -38.52 -23.39
CA ARG A 542 -5.63 -38.72 -22.10
C ARG A 542 -5.85 -37.33 -21.45
N ASN A 543 -7.04 -36.73 -21.58
CA ASN A 543 -8.18 -36.79 -20.64
C ASN A 543 -7.80 -36.58 -19.18
N GLU A 544 -8.15 -35.41 -18.62
CA GLU A 544 -8.98 -35.22 -17.42
C GLU A 544 -9.11 -33.70 -17.15
N THR A 545 -10.23 -33.09 -17.53
CA THR A 545 -11.41 -32.75 -16.67
C THR A 545 -11.31 -31.34 -16.06
N ILE A 546 -12.09 -30.45 -16.67
CA ILE A 546 -12.41 -29.07 -16.26
C ILE A 546 -13.48 -29.07 -15.17
N PRO A 547 -13.52 -28.05 -14.29
CA PRO A 547 -14.74 -27.24 -14.12
C PRO A 547 -14.37 -25.74 -14.18
N SER A 548 -14.77 -24.92 -15.15
CA SER A 548 -16.11 -24.41 -15.50
C SER A 548 -16.88 -23.87 -14.30
N TYR A 549 -16.82 -22.54 -14.13
CA TYR A 549 -17.95 -21.78 -13.61
C TYR A 549 -18.12 -20.51 -14.46
N CYS A 550 -19.32 -20.39 -15.03
CA CYS A 550 -19.88 -19.23 -15.71
C CYS A 550 -20.27 -18.14 -14.70
N ASP A 551 -20.22 -16.88 -15.13
CA ASP A 551 -21.32 -15.90 -15.01
C ASP A 551 -21.01 -14.75 -15.99
N GLN A 552 -21.72 -14.66 -17.13
CA GLN A 552 -22.98 -13.92 -17.34
C GLN A 552 -22.84 -12.39 -17.32
N MET A 553 -22.62 -11.85 -18.53
CA MET A 553 -23.45 -10.83 -19.20
C MET A 553 -23.98 -9.66 -18.36
N TYR A 554 -23.50 -8.44 -18.65
CA TYR A 554 -24.37 -7.30 -18.90
C TYR A 554 -23.77 -6.41 -20.00
N VAL A 555 -24.45 -6.42 -21.15
CA VAL A 555 -24.34 -5.44 -22.23
C VAL A 555 -25.12 -4.21 -21.78
N SER A 556 -24.56 -3.01 -21.91
CA SER A 556 -25.34 -1.78 -21.85
C SER A 556 -24.88 -0.78 -22.90
N SER A 557 -25.88 -0.39 -23.67
CA SER A 557 -25.91 0.42 -24.87
C SER A 557 -25.12 1.72 -24.83
N ILE A 558 -24.52 1.98 -25.98
CA ILE A 558 -24.14 3.27 -26.54
C ILE A 558 -25.34 4.23 -26.48
N HIS A 559 -25.11 5.45 -25.99
CA HIS A 559 -25.90 6.63 -26.35
C HIS A 559 -24.94 7.66 -26.93
N ASP A 560 -25.17 7.96 -28.20
CA ASP A 560 -24.67 9.13 -28.91
C ASP A 560 -25.17 10.39 -28.19
N ASP A 561 -24.25 11.29 -27.85
CA ASP A 561 -24.58 12.71 -27.72
C ASP A 561 -23.55 13.52 -28.51
N GLN A 562 -24.08 14.09 -29.58
CA GLN A 562 -23.43 14.97 -30.53
C GLN A 562 -23.87 16.40 -30.21
N VAL A 563 -23.00 17.37 -30.52
CA VAL A 563 -23.26 18.83 -30.66
C VAL A 563 -23.06 19.68 -29.39
N ALA A 564 -21.93 20.41 -29.33
CA ALA A 564 -21.87 21.84 -29.64
C ALA A 564 -20.51 22.43 -29.21
N PHE A 565 -19.65 22.69 -30.20
CA PHE A 565 -18.53 23.62 -30.09
C PHE A 565 -19.12 25.03 -30.04
N ASP A 566 -18.84 25.80 -28.98
CA ASP A 566 -19.07 27.25 -29.00
C ASP A 566 -17.76 27.98 -28.67
N HIS A 567 -17.23 28.63 -29.70
CA HIS A 567 -16.14 29.59 -29.61
C HIS A 567 -16.65 30.84 -28.89
N ARG A 568 -16.03 31.24 -27.78
CA ARG A 568 -16.01 32.65 -27.36
C ARG A 568 -14.87 32.96 -26.38
N GLY A 569 -13.98 33.84 -26.82
CA GLY A 569 -13.58 35.01 -26.03
C GLY A 569 -12.48 34.81 -24.99
N LEU A 570 -11.23 34.85 -25.46
CA LEU A 570 -10.18 35.56 -24.75
C LEU A 570 -10.60 37.03 -24.57
N LEU A 571 -10.77 37.47 -23.32
CA LEU A 571 -10.56 38.83 -22.81
C LEU A 571 -10.89 38.84 -21.31
N GLY A 572 -9.85 39.02 -20.49
CA GLY A 572 -9.90 39.05 -19.03
C GLY A 572 -8.52 38.82 -18.44
#